data_AF-A0A7J7C8G7-F1
#
_entry.id   AF-A0A7J7C8G7-F1
#
_cell.length_a   1.000
_cell.length_b   1.000
_cell.length_c   1.000
_cell.angle_alpha   90.00
_cell.angle_beta   90.00
_cell.angle_gamma   90.00
#
_symmetry.space_group_name_H-M   'P 1'
#
loop_
_entity.id
_entity.type
_entity.pdbx_description
1 polymer ?
#
loop_
_entity_poly.entity_id
_entity_poly.type
_entity_poly.pdbx_seq_one_letter_code
_entity_poly.pdbx_strand_id
1 'polypeptide(L)'
;MEIGGLDGERCIGHYRSVDKILLVGEGDFSFALCLAKAFGSAGNMVATSLDSNAKLLEKYSKVAENLKQLRELGCKILHKVNAHSMSQNRKLNRELFDRIVFNFPHAGFRYAENWDQQIELHKQLVKGWNVKELAEEAGLELSNEVEFDKRSYPGYVNKRGDGSGSDRQFLVGESSTFMFRSVDNERCIGQYRSVDKVLLVGEGDFSFALCLAKAFGSARNMVATSLDSKAKLLQKYSKVAENLEKLGELGCTILHKVNAHSMSQNPNLNQELFDRIVFNFPHAGFRYAENWDAQIDEWNVKKLAKKVGLKLTDEVEFDKGSYPGYENKRGDGRRSDEAFPVGECTTFMFRLNPYHATNSKLMSLTL
;
A
#
# COMPACT_ATOMS: atom_id res chain seq x y z
N MET A 1 14.50 29.13 13.30
CA MET A 1 13.52 28.18 13.86
C MET A 1 12.32 29.01 14.23
N GLU A 2 11.28 28.99 13.41
CA GLU A 2 10.03 29.67 13.73
C GLU A 2 9.17 28.72 14.55
N ILE A 3 8.84 29.13 15.77
CA ILE A 3 7.94 28.39 16.65
C ILE A 3 6.56 28.99 16.42
N GLY A 4 5.79 28.38 15.50
CA GLY A 4 4.44 28.83 15.16
C GLY A 4 3.39 28.19 16.08
N GLY A 5 2.70 29.02 16.86
CA GLY A 5 1.31 28.87 17.32
C GLY A 5 0.80 27.55 17.95
N LEU A 6 0.45 27.64 19.23
CA LEU A 6 -0.54 26.87 20.03
C LEU A 6 -0.61 25.31 20.01
N ASP A 7 0.05 24.57 19.11
CA ASP A 7 -0.03 23.09 19.05
C ASP A 7 1.34 22.35 18.98
N GLY A 8 2.45 23.00 19.33
CA GLY A 8 3.75 22.32 19.53
C GLY A 8 4.40 21.69 18.28
N GLU A 9 3.84 21.93 17.08
CA GLU A 9 4.39 21.50 15.79
C GLU A 9 5.69 22.26 15.46
N ARG A 10 6.71 21.53 14.98
CA ARG A 10 8.02 22.10 14.61
C ARG A 10 8.27 21.89 13.11
N CYS A 11 8.81 22.91 12.46
CA CYS A 11 9.12 22.86 11.02
C CYS A 11 10.60 23.18 10.76
N ILE A 12 11.14 22.57 9.71
CA ILE A 12 12.43 22.93 9.12
C ILE A 12 12.29 22.92 7.59
N GLY A 13 12.43 24.09 6.97
CA GLY A 13 12.09 24.26 5.56
C GLY A 13 10.63 23.85 5.29
N HIS A 14 10.45 22.87 4.41
CA HIS A 14 9.13 22.35 4.01
C HIS A 14 8.70 21.09 4.76
N TYR A 15 9.50 20.64 5.73
CA TYR A 15 9.21 19.45 6.52
C TYR A 15 8.58 19.82 7.85
N ARG A 16 7.53 19.10 8.25
CA ARG A 16 6.83 19.28 9.53
C ARG A 16 7.05 18.09 10.42
N SER A 17 7.13 18.32 11.73
CA SER A 17 7.37 17.28 12.73
C SER A 17 6.25 16.25 12.83
N VAL A 18 5.05 16.56 12.30
CA VAL A 18 3.91 15.64 12.28
C VAL A 18 3.97 14.64 11.12
N ASP A 19 4.70 14.96 10.04
CA ASP A 19 4.73 14.13 8.84
C ASP A 19 5.49 12.82 9.10
N LYS A 20 4.98 11.72 8.58
CA LYS A 20 5.71 10.45 8.51
C LYS A 20 6.64 10.46 7.30
N ILE A 21 7.94 10.47 7.57
CA ILE A 21 8.97 10.75 6.55
C ILE A 21 9.82 9.51 6.27
N LEU A 22 9.97 9.16 4.98
CA LEU A 22 10.97 8.20 4.50
C LEU A 22 12.14 8.95 3.88
N LEU A 23 13.36 8.72 4.36
CA LEU A 23 14.59 9.24 3.76
C LEU A 23 15.29 8.12 3.00
N VAL A 24 15.49 8.34 1.69
CA VAL A 24 15.99 7.34 0.76
C VAL A 24 17.44 7.65 0.40
N GLY A 25 18.33 6.68 0.60
CA GLY A 25 19.73 6.79 0.14
C GLY A 25 20.64 7.65 1.01
N GLU A 26 20.39 7.71 2.33
CA GLU A 26 21.29 8.39 3.26
C GLU A 26 22.71 7.80 3.19
N GLY A 27 23.71 8.68 3.08
CA GLY A 27 25.12 8.35 3.18
C GLY A 27 25.55 8.22 4.64
N ASP A 28 25.98 9.34 5.24
CA ASP A 28 26.39 9.39 6.64
C ASP A 28 25.24 9.65 7.64
N PHE A 29 23.99 9.68 7.14
CA PHE A 29 22.77 9.93 7.92
C PHE A 29 22.66 11.34 8.55
N SER A 30 23.53 12.28 8.16
CA SER A 30 23.53 13.63 8.72
C SER A 30 22.29 14.44 8.36
N PHE A 31 21.65 14.18 7.20
CA PHE A 31 20.43 14.87 6.80
C PHE A 31 19.24 14.41 7.63
N ALA A 32 19.05 13.09 7.76
CA ALA A 32 18.04 12.52 8.66
C ALA A 32 18.22 13.05 10.09
N LEU A 33 19.46 13.10 10.60
CA LEU A 33 19.73 13.61 11.95
C LEU A 33 19.40 15.10 12.10
N CYS A 34 19.66 15.91 11.06
CA CYS A 34 19.29 17.33 11.05
C CYS A 34 17.78 17.52 11.24
N LEU A 35 16.95 16.80 10.47
CA LEU A 35 15.50 16.84 10.62
C LEU A 35 15.05 16.37 12.00
N ALA A 36 15.57 15.23 12.46
CA ALA A 36 15.27 14.64 13.76
C ALA A 36 15.55 15.61 14.92
N LYS A 37 16.68 16.32 14.88
CA LYS A 37 17.04 17.33 15.89
C LYS A 37 16.12 18.53 15.84
N ALA A 38 15.76 19.01 14.64
CA ALA A 38 14.85 20.13 14.48
C ALA A 38 13.45 19.80 15.03
N PHE A 39 12.96 18.59 14.78
CA PHE A 39 11.69 18.11 15.32
C PHE A 39 11.75 17.76 16.81
N GLY A 40 12.95 17.46 17.34
CA GLY A 40 13.13 16.97 18.71
C GLY A 40 12.71 15.51 18.90
N SER A 41 12.32 14.83 17.83
CA SER A 41 11.94 13.41 17.78
C SER A 41 12.08 12.91 16.34
N ALA A 42 12.23 11.61 16.18
CA ALA A 42 12.27 10.92 14.89
C ALA A 42 11.39 9.66 14.87
N GLY A 43 10.44 9.53 15.81
CA GLY A 43 9.57 8.36 15.90
C GLY A 43 8.72 8.08 14.65
N ASN A 44 8.44 9.12 13.87
CA ASN A 44 7.74 9.07 12.58
C ASN A 44 8.69 9.06 11.36
N MET A 45 9.99 8.89 11.58
CA MET A 45 10.98 8.90 10.50
C MET A 45 11.56 7.51 10.25
N VAL A 46 11.70 7.16 8.97
CA VAL A 46 12.43 5.99 8.50
C VAL A 46 13.60 6.43 7.63
N ALA A 47 14.83 6.20 8.07
CA ALA A 47 16.03 6.55 7.30
C ALA A 47 16.66 5.30 6.67
N THR A 48 17.00 5.36 5.39
CA THR A 48 17.48 4.19 4.64
C THR A 48 18.79 4.43 3.92
N SER A 49 19.62 3.37 3.82
CA SER A 49 20.87 3.40 3.05
C SER A 49 20.96 2.21 2.08
N LEU A 50 21.66 2.41 0.96
CA LEU A 50 22.01 1.33 0.03
C LEU A 50 23.09 0.41 0.63
N ASP A 51 24.09 0.98 1.29
CA ASP A 51 25.16 0.20 1.92
C ASP A 51 24.71 -0.45 3.24
N SER A 52 25.41 -1.51 3.63
CA SER A 52 25.26 -2.15 4.94
C SER A 52 25.84 -1.28 6.05
N ASN A 53 25.36 -1.45 7.29
CA ASN A 53 25.93 -0.75 8.45
C ASN A 53 27.46 -0.89 8.55
N ALA A 54 27.99 -2.11 8.33
CA ALA A 54 29.44 -2.34 8.35
C ALA A 54 30.18 -1.51 7.31
N LYS A 55 29.71 -1.49 6.05
CA LYS A 55 30.31 -0.68 4.98
C LYS A 55 30.22 0.81 5.28
N LEU A 56 29.11 1.26 5.86
CA LEU A 56 28.96 2.67 6.23
C LEU A 56 30.00 3.08 7.28
N LEU A 57 30.21 2.25 8.31
CA LEU A 57 31.20 2.49 9.37
C LEU A 57 32.64 2.54 8.83
N GLU A 58 32.93 1.80 7.76
CA GLU A 58 34.20 1.88 7.04
C GLU A 58 34.31 3.16 6.20
N LYS A 59 33.20 3.60 5.58
CA LYS A 59 33.18 4.73 4.64
C LYS A 59 33.13 6.10 5.31
N TYR A 60 32.42 6.26 6.42
CA TYR A 60 32.07 7.56 6.96
C TYR A 60 32.42 7.70 8.43
N SER A 61 33.37 8.59 8.75
CA SER A 61 33.88 8.77 10.11
C SER A 61 32.81 9.15 11.14
N LYS A 62 31.76 9.87 10.73
CA LYS A 62 30.69 10.34 11.64
C LYS A 62 29.45 9.45 11.69
N VAL A 63 29.35 8.41 10.86
CA VAL A 63 28.09 7.65 10.75
C VAL A 63 27.73 6.91 12.04
N ALA A 64 28.73 6.42 12.79
CA ALA A 64 28.49 5.74 14.07
C ALA A 64 27.73 6.64 15.05
N GLU A 65 28.19 7.89 15.19
CA GLU A 65 27.60 8.87 16.08
C GLU A 65 26.23 9.34 15.56
N ASN A 66 26.10 9.56 14.24
CA ASN A 66 24.83 9.98 13.66
C ASN A 66 23.74 8.91 13.83
N LEU A 67 24.07 7.64 13.58
CA LEU A 67 23.16 6.51 13.75
C LEU A 67 22.76 6.33 15.21
N LYS A 68 23.70 6.52 16.15
CA LYS A 68 23.40 6.46 17.59
C LYS A 68 22.37 7.51 17.99
N GLN A 69 22.61 8.78 17.65
CA GLN A 69 21.69 9.87 17.99
C GLN A 69 20.32 9.70 17.31
N LEU A 70 20.30 9.24 16.06
CA LEU A 70 19.03 8.96 15.37
C LEU A 70 18.20 7.88 16.08
N ARG A 71 18.86 6.81 16.57
CA ARG A 71 18.17 5.76 17.34
C ARG A 71 17.66 6.29 18.67
N GLU A 72 18.43 7.12 19.36
CA GLU A 72 18.02 7.77 20.61
C GLU A 72 16.81 8.69 20.41
N LEU A 73 16.71 9.34 19.24
CA LEU A 73 15.54 10.14 18.84
C LEU A 73 14.36 9.29 18.33
N GLY A 74 14.51 7.96 18.25
CA GLY A 74 13.43 7.04 17.86
C GLY A 74 13.33 6.73 16.36
N CYS A 75 14.33 7.12 15.55
CA CYS A 75 14.30 6.85 14.11
C CYS A 75 14.42 5.36 13.79
N LYS A 76 13.59 4.88 12.87
CA LYS A 76 13.71 3.52 12.30
C LYS A 76 14.74 3.55 11.17
N ILE A 77 15.83 2.80 11.34
CA ILE A 77 16.94 2.76 10.37
C ILE A 77 16.96 1.45 9.61
N LEU A 78 16.98 1.50 8.28
CA LEU A 78 17.05 0.33 7.40
C LEU A 78 18.26 0.41 6.46
N HIS A 79 19.04 -0.66 6.38
CA HIS A 79 20.20 -0.76 5.48
C HIS A 79 19.91 -1.71 4.32
N LYS A 80 20.73 -1.65 3.27
CA LYS A 80 20.57 -2.46 2.05
C LYS A 80 19.23 -2.22 1.32
N VAL A 81 18.77 -0.97 1.32
CA VAL A 81 17.57 -0.56 0.59
C VAL A 81 18.00 0.04 -0.75
N ASN A 82 17.64 -0.63 -1.84
CA ASN A 82 17.82 -0.09 -3.19
C ASN A 82 16.54 0.65 -3.61
N ALA A 83 16.66 1.91 -3.99
CA ALA A 83 15.54 2.72 -4.42
C ALA A 83 14.83 2.16 -5.67
N HIS A 84 15.51 1.41 -6.53
CA HIS A 84 14.89 0.78 -7.71
C HIS A 84 14.00 -0.43 -7.37
N SER A 85 14.16 -1.00 -6.17
CA SER A 85 13.39 -2.19 -5.74
C SER A 85 12.74 -2.01 -4.37
N MET A 86 12.60 -0.77 -3.92
CA MET A 86 12.08 -0.46 -2.58
C MET A 86 10.61 -0.81 -2.40
N SER A 87 9.82 -0.87 -3.48
CA SER A 87 8.44 -1.41 -3.50
C SER A 87 8.37 -2.89 -3.10
N GLN A 88 9.46 -3.64 -3.29
CA GLN A 88 9.56 -5.05 -2.89
C GLN A 88 10.03 -5.21 -1.44
N ASN A 89 10.48 -4.13 -0.78
CA ASN A 89 10.97 -4.19 0.59
C ASN A 89 9.79 -4.33 1.58
N ARG A 90 9.63 -5.53 2.15
CA ARG A 90 8.54 -5.87 3.09
C ARG A 90 8.41 -4.95 4.32
N LYS A 91 9.46 -4.21 4.69
CA LYS A 91 9.44 -3.28 5.83
C LYS A 91 8.97 -1.88 5.44
N LEU A 92 9.00 -1.54 4.16
CA LEU A 92 8.61 -0.23 3.60
C LEU A 92 7.29 -0.32 2.85
N ASN A 93 7.04 -1.39 2.10
CA ASN A 93 5.82 -1.57 1.29
C ASN A 93 4.54 -1.76 2.13
N ARG A 94 4.68 -1.82 3.47
CA ARG A 94 3.60 -1.87 4.46
C ARG A 94 3.44 -0.53 5.19
N GLU A 95 4.18 0.50 4.84
CA GLU A 95 4.15 1.78 5.53
C GLU A 95 3.68 2.84 4.53
N LEU A 96 2.66 3.60 4.90
CA LEU A 96 2.34 4.86 4.22
C LEU A 96 3.26 5.96 4.78
N PHE A 97 3.65 6.89 3.92
CA PHE A 97 4.50 8.03 4.25
C PHE A 97 3.87 9.30 3.67
N ASP A 98 3.81 10.34 4.48
CA ASP A 98 3.38 11.67 4.06
C ASP A 98 4.43 12.32 3.15
N ARG A 99 5.71 12.00 3.40
CA ARG A 99 6.84 12.49 2.59
C ARG A 99 7.87 11.41 2.34
N ILE A 100 8.28 11.26 1.08
CA ILE A 100 9.46 10.50 0.69
C ILE A 100 10.50 11.47 0.17
N VAL A 101 11.66 11.49 0.80
CA VAL A 101 12.79 12.36 0.48
C VAL A 101 13.86 11.55 -0.21
N PHE A 102 14.19 11.95 -1.44
CA PHE A 102 15.30 11.40 -2.19
C PHE A 102 16.22 12.53 -2.65
N ASN A 103 17.40 12.60 -2.02
CA ASN A 103 18.33 13.70 -2.19
C ASN A 103 19.58 13.23 -2.95
N PHE A 104 19.97 13.98 -3.99
CA PHE A 104 21.28 13.89 -4.64
C PHE A 104 21.69 12.50 -5.16
N PRO A 105 20.92 11.84 -6.05
CA PRO A 105 21.44 10.67 -6.75
C PRO A 105 22.75 11.06 -7.47
N HIS A 106 23.81 10.28 -7.25
CA HIS A 106 25.17 10.62 -7.67
C HIS A 106 25.70 9.65 -8.74
N ALA A 107 26.28 10.17 -9.83
CA ALA A 107 26.67 9.41 -11.04
C ALA A 107 28.08 8.78 -10.99
N GLY A 108 28.70 8.79 -9.82
CA GLY A 108 30.14 8.56 -9.66
C GLY A 108 30.99 9.69 -10.25
N PHE A 109 32.32 9.52 -10.30
CA PHE A 109 33.27 10.51 -10.82
C PHE A 109 33.98 9.98 -12.07
N ARG A 110 33.84 10.70 -13.18
CA ARG A 110 34.65 10.52 -14.39
C ARG A 110 35.58 11.70 -14.65
N TYR A 111 35.20 12.89 -14.16
CA TYR A 111 35.96 14.14 -14.26
C TYR A 111 36.07 14.82 -12.89
N ALA A 112 36.79 15.94 -12.81
CA ALA A 112 36.84 16.74 -11.59
C ALA A 112 35.46 17.35 -11.27
N GLU A 113 35.13 17.47 -9.98
CA GLU A 113 33.77 17.77 -9.52
C GLU A 113 33.25 19.14 -9.94
N ASN A 114 34.15 20.11 -10.10
CA ASN A 114 33.83 21.47 -10.49
C ASN A 114 33.84 21.67 -12.02
N TRP A 115 34.04 20.60 -12.79
CA TRP A 115 34.01 20.67 -14.24
C TRP A 115 32.57 20.52 -14.74
N ASP A 116 32.20 21.32 -15.72
CA ASP A 116 30.85 21.32 -16.32
C ASP A 116 30.45 19.93 -16.83
N GLN A 117 31.39 19.12 -17.31
CA GLN A 117 31.11 17.74 -17.75
C GLN A 117 30.65 16.84 -16.60
N GLN A 118 31.22 17.00 -15.40
CA GLN A 118 30.82 16.22 -14.22
C GLN A 118 29.45 16.68 -13.70
N ILE A 119 29.18 17.99 -13.72
CA ILE A 119 27.89 18.57 -13.37
C ILE A 119 26.80 18.08 -14.33
N GLU A 120 27.07 18.06 -15.64
CA GLU A 120 26.12 17.58 -16.64
C GLU A 120 25.84 16.06 -16.49
N LEU A 121 26.85 15.25 -16.13
CA LEU A 121 26.63 13.83 -15.81
C LEU A 121 25.70 13.64 -14.60
N HIS A 122 25.78 14.50 -13.58
CA HIS A 122 24.85 14.48 -12.45
C HIS A 122 23.43 14.88 -12.87
N LYS A 123 23.29 15.93 -13.69
CA LYS A 123 22.00 16.35 -14.25
C LYS A 123 21.37 15.26 -15.12
N GLN A 124 22.16 14.57 -15.95
CA GLN A 124 21.71 13.45 -16.77
C GLN A 124 21.30 12.24 -15.93
N LEU A 125 21.97 11.97 -14.81
CA LEU A 125 21.55 10.88 -13.91
C LEU A 125 20.18 11.16 -13.29
N VAL A 126 19.96 12.38 -12.77
CA VAL A 126 18.65 12.76 -12.20
C VAL A 126 17.55 12.61 -13.25
N LYS A 127 17.79 13.08 -14.48
CA LYS A 127 16.85 12.89 -15.60
C LYS A 127 16.65 11.41 -15.92
N GLY A 128 17.72 10.63 -16.02
CA GLY A 128 17.66 9.21 -16.38
C GLY A 128 17.04 8.31 -15.30
N TRP A 129 17.00 8.77 -14.05
CA TRP A 129 16.29 8.07 -12.98
C TRP A 129 14.78 8.16 -13.10
N ASN A 130 14.21 9.12 -13.87
CA ASN A 130 12.76 9.28 -14.01
C ASN A 130 12.03 9.21 -12.66
N VAL A 131 12.56 9.92 -11.65
CA VAL A 131 12.12 9.80 -10.25
C VAL A 131 10.62 10.10 -10.11
N LYS A 132 10.08 11.00 -10.93
CA LYS A 132 8.66 11.36 -10.93
C LYS A 132 7.80 10.22 -11.47
N GLU A 133 8.19 9.64 -12.60
CA GLU A 133 7.50 8.52 -13.22
C GLU A 133 7.58 7.26 -12.33
N LEU A 134 8.73 6.97 -11.74
CA LEU A 134 8.88 5.87 -10.79
C LEU A 134 8.01 6.06 -9.53
N ALA A 135 7.85 7.30 -9.08
CA ALA A 135 6.97 7.61 -7.96
C ALA A 135 5.50 7.40 -8.34
N GLU A 136 5.08 7.85 -9.53
CA GLU A 136 3.73 7.61 -10.07
C GLU A 136 3.42 6.13 -10.24
N GLU A 137 4.35 5.33 -10.79
CA GLU A 137 4.23 3.87 -10.89
C GLU A 137 4.12 3.20 -9.51
N ALA A 138 4.76 3.79 -8.49
CA ALA A 138 4.65 3.36 -7.10
C ALA A 138 3.38 3.89 -6.39
N GLY A 139 2.52 4.63 -7.09
CA GLY A 139 1.27 5.20 -6.55
C GLY A 139 1.50 6.40 -5.63
N LEU A 140 2.56 7.16 -5.86
CA LEU A 140 2.92 8.39 -5.16
C LEU A 140 2.77 9.57 -6.12
N GLU A 141 2.39 10.73 -5.60
CA GLU A 141 2.40 11.97 -6.38
C GLU A 141 3.53 12.88 -5.90
N LEU A 142 4.13 13.62 -6.84
CA LEU A 142 5.07 14.68 -6.50
C LEU A 142 4.31 15.78 -5.75
N SER A 143 4.56 15.88 -4.44
CA SER A 143 3.97 16.92 -3.60
C SER A 143 4.65 18.27 -3.82
N ASN A 144 5.98 18.27 -3.94
CA ASN A 144 6.83 19.44 -4.13
C ASN A 144 8.17 19.02 -4.74
N GLU A 145 8.72 19.90 -5.57
CA GLU A 145 10.13 19.91 -5.95
C GLU A 145 10.69 21.28 -5.55
N VAL A 146 11.67 21.29 -4.66
CA VAL A 146 12.24 22.54 -4.12
C VAL A 146 13.74 22.55 -4.32
N GLU A 147 14.28 23.74 -4.62
CA GLU A 147 15.72 23.95 -4.65
C GLU A 147 16.31 23.68 -3.27
N PHE A 148 17.40 22.92 -3.23
CA PHE A 148 18.06 22.58 -1.99
C PHE A 148 19.08 23.65 -1.59
N ASP A 149 18.80 24.37 -0.51
CA ASP A 149 19.79 25.21 0.16
C ASP A 149 20.39 24.48 1.37
N LYS A 150 21.68 24.11 1.28
CA LYS A 150 22.42 23.48 2.38
C LYS A 150 22.39 24.29 3.67
N ARG A 151 22.31 25.63 3.58
CA ARG A 151 22.28 26.52 4.76
C ARG A 151 21.02 26.34 5.61
N SER A 152 19.94 25.83 5.01
CA SER A 152 18.69 25.53 5.69
C SER A 152 18.75 24.29 6.58
N TYR A 153 19.82 23.50 6.50
CA TYR A 153 19.97 22.22 7.23
C TYR A 153 21.25 22.18 8.07
N PRO A 154 21.27 22.83 9.25
CA PRO A 154 22.44 22.88 10.11
C PRO A 154 22.91 21.49 10.55
N GLY A 155 24.20 21.20 10.34
CA GLY A 155 24.81 19.91 10.69
C GLY A 155 24.70 18.84 9.60
N TYR A 156 23.97 19.10 8.51
CA TYR A 156 24.01 18.25 7.31
C TYR A 156 25.38 18.34 6.63
N VAL A 157 25.92 17.17 6.26
CA VAL A 157 27.18 17.04 5.53
C VAL A 157 26.93 16.16 4.31
N ASN A 158 27.02 16.74 3.11
CA ASN A 158 26.89 15.97 1.88
C ASN A 158 28.14 15.10 1.67
N LYS A 159 27.94 13.81 1.35
CA LYS A 159 29.01 12.81 1.24
C LYS A 159 28.92 12.07 -0.08
N ARG A 160 30.07 11.61 -0.58
CA ARG A 160 30.13 10.84 -1.83
C ARG A 160 29.70 9.40 -1.57
N GLY A 161 28.77 8.88 -2.38
CA GLY A 161 28.20 7.54 -2.18
C GLY A 161 29.18 6.37 -2.37
N ASP A 162 30.30 6.58 -3.07
CA ASP A 162 31.26 5.51 -3.35
C ASP A 162 32.69 5.98 -3.65
N GLY A 163 33.65 5.05 -3.62
CA GLY A 163 35.06 5.27 -3.93
C GLY A 163 35.97 5.61 -2.74
N SER A 164 37.28 5.68 -2.99
CA SER A 164 38.34 5.90 -1.99
C SER A 164 38.29 7.26 -1.27
N GLY A 165 37.39 8.15 -1.71
CA GLY A 165 37.13 9.43 -1.09
C GLY A 165 35.68 9.59 -0.62
N SER A 166 34.96 8.50 -0.35
CA SER A 166 33.53 8.51 0.05
C SER A 166 33.24 9.50 1.18
N ASP A 167 34.10 9.60 2.20
CA ASP A 167 33.90 10.54 3.31
C ASP A 167 34.14 12.03 2.97
N ARG A 168 34.59 12.35 1.74
CA ARG A 168 34.79 13.75 1.33
C ARG A 168 33.46 14.41 0.97
N GLN A 169 33.37 15.70 1.29
CA GLN A 169 32.31 16.55 0.78
C GLN A 169 32.55 16.83 -0.71
N PHE A 170 31.46 17.12 -1.43
CA PHE A 170 31.49 17.60 -2.81
C PHE A 170 30.73 18.93 -2.91
N LEU A 171 30.86 19.65 -4.03
CA LEU A 171 30.04 20.84 -4.27
C LEU A 171 28.63 20.39 -4.66
N VAL A 172 27.64 20.79 -3.86
CA VAL A 172 26.24 20.36 -4.02
C VAL A 172 25.62 20.88 -5.31
N GLY A 173 26.06 22.05 -5.81
CA GLY A 173 25.57 22.65 -7.06
C GLY A 173 24.07 22.94 -7.05
N GLU A 174 23.51 23.25 -8.22
CA GLU A 174 22.05 23.30 -8.42
C GLU A 174 21.45 21.93 -8.16
N SER A 175 20.46 21.87 -7.28
CA SER A 175 19.89 20.61 -6.86
C SER A 175 18.48 20.76 -6.32
N SER A 176 17.69 19.71 -6.56
CA SER A 176 16.30 19.64 -6.12
C SER A 176 16.15 18.56 -5.05
N THR A 177 15.34 18.86 -4.04
CA THR A 177 14.71 17.84 -3.20
C THR A 177 13.34 17.53 -3.76
N PHE A 178 13.15 16.28 -4.15
CA PHE A 178 11.84 15.74 -4.50
C PHE A 178 11.15 15.25 -3.23
N MET A 179 9.93 15.73 -3.02
CA MET A 179 9.05 15.27 -1.96
C MET A 179 7.83 14.61 -2.60
N PHE A 180 7.68 13.32 -2.36
CA PHE A 180 6.50 12.57 -2.79
C PHE A 180 5.56 12.37 -1.61
N ARG A 181 4.26 12.47 -1.84
CA ARG A 181 3.25 12.07 -0.87
C ARG A 181 2.51 10.83 -1.37
N SER A 182 2.05 10.00 -0.45
CA SER A 182 1.03 9.03 -0.81
C SER A 182 -0.18 9.80 -1.36
N VAL A 183 -0.74 9.33 -2.46
CA VAL A 183 -2.00 9.89 -2.96
C VAL A 183 -3.09 9.47 -1.97
N ASP A 184 -3.25 10.25 -0.91
CA ASP A 184 -4.33 10.14 0.09
C ASP A 184 -5.67 10.66 -0.46
N ASN A 185 -5.86 10.61 -1.77
CA ASN A 185 -7.19 10.70 -2.36
C ASN A 185 -7.72 9.29 -2.54
N GLU A 186 -8.90 9.07 -1.98
CA GLU A 186 -9.79 7.93 -2.20
C GLU A 186 -9.63 7.37 -3.62
N ARG A 187 -8.86 6.29 -3.75
CA ARG A 187 -8.77 5.54 -5.01
C ARG A 187 -10.09 4.82 -5.23
N CYS A 188 -10.67 5.01 -6.41
CA CYS A 188 -11.90 4.36 -6.81
C CYS A 188 -11.65 3.40 -7.97
N ILE A 189 -12.35 2.27 -7.95
CA ILE A 189 -12.50 1.39 -9.12
C ILE A 189 -13.97 1.03 -9.23
N GLY A 190 -14.60 1.48 -10.32
CA GLY A 190 -16.06 1.52 -10.41
C GLY A 190 -16.66 2.22 -9.20
N GLN A 191 -17.57 1.54 -8.54
CA GLN A 191 -18.26 2.02 -7.36
C GLN A 191 -17.47 1.86 -6.06
N TYR A 192 -16.37 1.09 -6.03
CA TYR A 192 -15.60 0.78 -4.82
C TYR A 192 -14.57 1.84 -4.50
N ARG A 193 -14.36 2.11 -3.20
CA ARG A 193 -13.44 3.14 -2.70
C ARG A 193 -12.44 2.51 -1.75
N SER A 194 -11.18 2.88 -1.87
CA SER A 194 -10.06 2.35 -1.06
C SER A 194 -10.21 2.58 0.44
N VAL A 195 -11.00 3.57 0.85
CA VAL A 195 -11.29 3.87 2.25
C VAL A 195 -12.32 2.93 2.87
N ASP A 196 -13.12 2.23 2.07
CA ASP A 196 -14.16 1.35 2.60
C ASP A 196 -13.59 0.06 3.15
N LYS A 197 -14.20 -0.42 4.23
CA LYS A 197 -14.01 -1.79 4.70
C LYS A 197 -14.91 -2.75 3.93
N VAL A 198 -14.29 -3.58 3.09
CA VAL A 198 -14.99 -4.43 2.10
C VAL A 198 -14.89 -5.90 2.46
N LEU A 199 -16.03 -6.58 2.51
CA LEU A 199 -16.13 -8.05 2.57
C LEU A 199 -16.48 -8.61 1.20
N LEU A 200 -15.63 -9.46 0.63
CA LEU A 200 -15.85 -10.17 -0.63
C LEU A 200 -16.29 -11.60 -0.32
N VAL A 201 -17.51 -11.94 -0.74
CA VAL A 201 -18.17 -13.20 -0.42
C VAL A 201 -18.11 -14.16 -1.60
N GLY A 202 -17.54 -15.35 -1.40
CA GLY A 202 -17.60 -16.43 -2.39
C GLY A 202 -16.60 -16.29 -3.53
N GLU A 203 -15.42 -15.72 -3.28
CA GLU A 203 -14.33 -15.69 -4.25
C GLU A 203 -13.96 -17.11 -4.70
N GLY A 204 -13.90 -17.32 -6.02
CA GLY A 204 -13.40 -18.56 -6.61
C GLY A 204 -11.88 -18.59 -6.60
N ASP A 205 -11.25 -17.99 -7.61
CA ASP A 205 -9.80 -17.91 -7.76
C ASP A 205 -9.18 -16.65 -7.12
N PHE A 206 -9.98 -15.82 -6.44
CA PHE A 206 -9.58 -14.56 -5.79
C PHE A 206 -9.10 -13.45 -6.73
N SER A 207 -9.31 -13.59 -8.05
CA SER A 207 -8.85 -12.60 -9.02
C SER A 207 -9.58 -11.26 -8.90
N PHE A 208 -10.85 -11.25 -8.48
CA PHE A 208 -11.62 -10.02 -8.26
C PHE A 208 -11.10 -9.25 -7.05
N ALA A 209 -10.93 -9.95 -5.92
CA ALA A 209 -10.28 -9.40 -4.74
C ALA A 209 -8.91 -8.81 -5.07
N LEU A 210 -8.09 -9.51 -5.85
CA LEU A 210 -6.76 -9.04 -6.23
C LEU A 210 -6.83 -7.80 -7.14
N CYS A 211 -7.82 -7.71 -8.04
CA CYS A 211 -8.04 -6.54 -8.89
C CYS A 211 -8.31 -5.29 -8.04
N LEU A 212 -9.26 -5.36 -7.10
CA LEU A 212 -9.55 -4.26 -6.18
C LEU A 212 -8.32 -3.88 -5.34
N ALA A 213 -7.64 -4.87 -4.78
CA ALA A 213 -6.44 -4.66 -3.97
C ALA A 213 -5.33 -3.93 -4.73
N LYS A 214 -5.11 -4.29 -6.00
CA LYS A 214 -4.13 -3.61 -6.88
C LYS A 214 -4.55 -2.19 -7.19
N ALA A 215 -5.82 -1.97 -7.53
CA ALA A 215 -6.35 -0.63 -7.81
C ALA A 215 -6.24 0.31 -6.59
N PHE A 216 -6.47 -0.23 -5.39
CA PHE A 216 -6.32 0.52 -4.15
C PHE A 216 -4.87 0.66 -3.69
N GLY A 217 -3.94 -0.15 -4.22
CA GLY A 217 -2.57 -0.25 -3.73
C GLY A 217 -2.43 -0.89 -2.35
N SER A 218 -3.53 -1.34 -1.74
CA SER A 218 -3.59 -2.00 -0.44
C SER A 218 -4.87 -2.83 -0.31
N ALA A 219 -4.83 -3.87 0.51
CA ALA A 219 -5.98 -4.71 0.84
C ALA A 219 -6.25 -4.79 2.35
N ARG A 220 -5.70 -3.89 3.16
CA ARG A 220 -5.84 -3.91 4.64
C ARG A 220 -7.28 -3.81 5.12
N ASN A 221 -8.10 -3.08 4.37
CA ASN A 221 -9.51 -2.91 4.66
C ASN A 221 -10.37 -3.98 3.97
N MET A 222 -9.77 -5.02 3.41
CA MET A 222 -10.47 -6.05 2.66
C MET A 222 -10.42 -7.40 3.38
N VAL A 223 -11.57 -8.08 3.40
CA VAL A 223 -11.70 -9.47 3.80
C VAL A 223 -12.25 -10.26 2.61
N ALA A 224 -11.47 -11.21 2.09
CA ALA A 224 -11.88 -12.05 0.97
C ALA A 224 -12.19 -13.47 1.45
N THR A 225 -13.34 -14.00 1.06
CA THR A 225 -13.82 -15.29 1.58
C THR A 225 -14.14 -16.29 0.47
N SER A 226 -13.92 -17.57 0.74
CA SER A 226 -14.30 -18.68 -0.17
C SER A 226 -15.09 -19.75 0.56
N LEU A 227 -16.00 -20.41 -0.16
CA LEU A 227 -16.74 -21.57 0.36
C LEU A 227 -15.82 -22.80 0.49
N ASP A 228 -14.94 -23.01 -0.48
CA ASP A 228 -13.99 -24.13 -0.46
C ASP A 228 -12.80 -23.86 0.46
N SER A 229 -12.14 -24.95 0.88
CA SER A 229 -10.88 -24.88 1.61
C SER A 229 -9.74 -24.47 0.68
N LYS A 230 -8.67 -23.85 1.23
CA LYS A 230 -7.45 -23.53 0.47
C LYS A 230 -6.93 -24.71 -0.35
N ALA A 231 -6.89 -25.91 0.24
CA ALA A 231 -6.42 -27.11 -0.44
C ALA A 231 -7.29 -27.49 -1.65
N LYS A 232 -8.62 -27.36 -1.55
CA LYS A 232 -9.52 -27.58 -2.67
C LYS A 232 -9.37 -26.52 -3.76
N LEU A 233 -9.22 -25.26 -3.36
CA LEU A 233 -9.01 -24.16 -4.31
C LEU A 233 -7.75 -24.38 -5.14
N LEU A 234 -6.64 -24.77 -4.50
CA LEU A 234 -5.37 -25.06 -5.17
C LEU A 234 -5.47 -26.22 -6.18
N GLN A 235 -6.43 -27.13 -6.00
CA GLN A 235 -6.72 -28.20 -6.97
C GLN A 235 -7.65 -27.71 -8.10
N LYS A 236 -8.57 -26.79 -7.79
CA LYS A 236 -9.60 -26.29 -8.73
C LYS A 236 -9.09 -25.20 -9.66
N TYR A 237 -8.23 -24.30 -9.17
CA TYR A 237 -7.90 -23.06 -9.86
C TYR A 237 -6.39 -22.89 -10.02
N SER A 238 -5.92 -22.89 -11.27
CA SER A 238 -4.49 -22.81 -11.58
C SER A 238 -3.81 -21.54 -11.03
N LYS A 239 -4.50 -20.40 -11.02
CA LYS A 239 -3.96 -19.09 -10.59
C LYS A 239 -4.16 -18.76 -9.11
N VAL A 240 -4.89 -19.58 -8.36
CA VAL A 240 -5.26 -19.19 -6.98
C VAL A 240 -4.06 -19.12 -6.05
N ALA A 241 -3.02 -19.92 -6.27
CA ALA A 241 -1.80 -19.86 -5.46
C ALA A 241 -1.15 -18.47 -5.53
N GLU A 242 -0.94 -17.98 -6.75
CA GLU A 242 -0.37 -16.67 -7.03
C GLU A 242 -1.28 -15.54 -6.53
N ASN A 243 -2.60 -15.66 -6.73
CA ASN A 243 -3.56 -14.64 -6.30
C ASN A 243 -3.60 -14.50 -4.77
N LEU A 244 -3.63 -15.63 -4.05
CA LEU A 244 -3.62 -15.65 -2.59
C LEU A 244 -2.32 -15.09 -2.01
N GLU A 245 -1.17 -15.40 -2.63
CA GLU A 245 0.13 -14.85 -2.22
C GLU A 245 0.12 -13.32 -2.37
N LYS A 246 -0.21 -12.81 -3.56
CA LYS A 246 -0.25 -11.36 -3.83
C LYS A 246 -1.25 -10.61 -2.95
N LEU A 247 -2.42 -11.20 -2.69
CA LEU A 247 -3.40 -10.63 -1.76
C LEU A 247 -2.88 -10.56 -0.33
N GLY A 248 -2.19 -11.62 0.13
CA GLY A 248 -1.55 -11.64 1.43
C GLY A 248 -0.44 -10.59 1.55
N GLU A 249 0.33 -10.36 0.49
CA GLU A 249 1.35 -9.31 0.43
C GLU A 249 0.75 -7.91 0.53
N LEU A 250 -0.40 -7.67 -0.11
CA LEU A 250 -1.17 -6.42 -0.04
C LEU A 250 -1.93 -6.24 1.29
N GLY A 251 -1.92 -7.25 2.16
CA GLY A 251 -2.49 -7.19 3.51
C GLY A 251 -3.95 -7.59 3.62
N CYS A 252 -4.49 -8.33 2.64
CA CYS A 252 -5.85 -8.85 2.68
C CYS A 252 -6.03 -9.91 3.78
N THR A 253 -7.15 -9.86 4.50
CA THR A 253 -7.57 -10.97 5.36
C THR A 253 -8.29 -12.00 4.51
N ILE A 254 -7.79 -13.24 4.49
CA ILE A 254 -8.37 -14.31 3.66
C ILE A 254 -8.98 -15.39 4.54
N LEU A 255 -10.27 -15.66 4.36
CA LEU A 255 -11.00 -16.67 5.12
C LEU A 255 -11.56 -17.76 4.19
N HIS A 256 -11.24 -19.02 4.49
CA HIS A 256 -11.75 -20.17 3.75
C HIS A 256 -12.87 -20.87 4.51
N LYS A 257 -13.65 -21.70 3.82
CA LYS A 257 -14.81 -22.43 4.39
C LYS A 257 -15.89 -21.51 4.96
N VAL A 258 -16.09 -20.34 4.33
CA VAL A 258 -17.15 -19.41 4.71
C VAL A 258 -18.39 -19.68 3.87
N ASN A 259 -19.47 -20.13 4.50
CA ASN A 259 -20.77 -20.27 3.86
C ASN A 259 -21.58 -18.99 4.05
N ALA A 260 -22.00 -18.37 2.95
CA ALA A 260 -22.79 -17.14 2.96
C ALA A 260 -24.09 -17.28 3.78
N HIS A 261 -24.69 -18.48 3.84
CA HIS A 261 -25.92 -18.75 4.61
C HIS A 261 -25.72 -18.75 6.13
N SER A 262 -24.49 -18.97 6.61
CA SER A 262 -24.17 -19.03 8.03
C SER A 262 -23.07 -18.03 8.43
N MET A 263 -22.80 -17.05 7.58
CA MET A 263 -21.71 -16.09 7.76
C MET A 263 -21.89 -15.23 9.01
N SER A 264 -23.14 -14.95 9.42
CA SER A 264 -23.46 -14.25 10.67
C SER A 264 -23.05 -15.00 11.93
N GLN A 265 -22.75 -16.30 11.82
CA GLN A 265 -22.26 -17.14 12.92
C GLN A 265 -20.74 -17.27 12.92
N ASN A 266 -20.05 -16.77 11.89
CA ASN A 266 -18.60 -16.88 11.78
C ASN A 266 -17.94 -15.90 12.76
N PRO A 267 -17.11 -16.38 13.72
CA PRO A 267 -16.53 -15.53 14.77
C PRO A 267 -15.57 -14.45 14.24
N ASN A 268 -14.99 -14.63 13.05
CA ASN A 268 -14.09 -13.66 12.42
C ASN A 268 -14.86 -12.59 11.63
N LEU A 269 -16.17 -12.74 11.46
CA LEU A 269 -17.01 -11.82 10.66
C LEU A 269 -18.16 -11.23 11.48
N ASN A 270 -18.67 -11.95 12.47
CA ASN A 270 -19.86 -11.56 13.23
C ASN A 270 -19.63 -10.40 14.21
N GLN A 271 -18.38 -10.04 14.49
CA GLN A 271 -18.00 -8.88 15.29
C GLN A 271 -17.53 -7.70 14.44
N GLU A 272 -17.39 -7.90 13.13
CA GLU A 272 -16.84 -6.91 12.21
C GLU A 272 -17.96 -6.10 11.54
N LEU A 273 -17.74 -4.79 11.43
CA LEU A 273 -18.57 -3.92 10.60
C LEU A 273 -17.88 -3.71 9.25
N PHE A 274 -18.67 -3.79 8.17
CA PHE A 274 -18.22 -3.57 6.80
C PHE A 274 -19.01 -2.43 6.17
N ASP A 275 -18.31 -1.53 5.50
CA ASP A 275 -18.90 -0.48 4.68
C ASP A 275 -19.51 -1.05 3.41
N ARG A 276 -19.01 -2.19 2.93
CA ARG A 276 -19.57 -2.92 1.80
C ARG A 276 -19.40 -4.42 1.95
N ILE A 277 -20.45 -5.16 1.63
CA ILE A 277 -20.40 -6.60 1.39
C ILE A 277 -20.72 -6.85 -0.06
N VAL A 278 -19.80 -7.49 -0.77
CA VAL A 278 -19.84 -7.76 -2.20
C VAL A 278 -20.07 -9.23 -2.42
N PHE A 279 -21.08 -9.57 -3.21
CA PHE A 279 -21.34 -10.95 -3.60
C PHE A 279 -21.60 -11.02 -5.10
N ASN A 280 -20.56 -11.43 -5.83
CA ASN A 280 -20.58 -11.48 -7.29
C ASN A 280 -21.01 -12.87 -7.77
N PHE A 281 -22.01 -12.90 -8.65
CA PHE A 281 -22.43 -14.10 -9.39
C PHE A 281 -22.67 -15.35 -8.53
N PRO A 282 -23.57 -15.31 -7.52
CA PRO A 282 -23.94 -16.52 -6.80
C PRO A 282 -24.51 -17.57 -7.77
N HIS A 283 -23.70 -18.57 -8.10
CA HIS A 283 -24.06 -19.61 -9.06
C HIS A 283 -24.64 -20.82 -8.30
N ALA A 284 -25.88 -21.22 -8.58
CA ALA A 284 -26.57 -22.30 -7.85
C ALA A 284 -26.04 -23.72 -8.14
N GLY A 285 -25.19 -23.86 -9.17
CA GLY A 285 -24.62 -25.14 -9.60
C GLY A 285 -25.59 -25.87 -10.53
N PHE A 286 -25.09 -26.33 -11.68
CA PHE A 286 -25.93 -26.91 -12.71
C PHE A 286 -26.52 -28.26 -12.27
N ARG A 287 -27.85 -28.42 -12.36
CA ARG A 287 -28.47 -29.75 -12.46
C ARG A 287 -29.04 -30.05 -13.84
N TYR A 288 -29.52 -29.07 -14.62
CA TYR A 288 -29.89 -29.23 -16.04
C TYR A 288 -29.74 -27.91 -16.83
N ALA A 289 -29.98 -27.97 -18.15
CA ALA A 289 -29.63 -26.99 -19.19
C ALA A 289 -29.90 -25.50 -18.87
N GLU A 290 -29.01 -24.67 -19.41
CA GLU A 290 -28.82 -23.23 -19.24
C GLU A 290 -30.10 -22.39 -19.42
N ASN A 291 -30.89 -22.22 -18.36
CA ASN A 291 -31.89 -21.16 -18.28
C ASN A 291 -31.48 -20.17 -17.19
N TRP A 292 -30.88 -19.05 -17.62
CA TRP A 292 -30.21 -18.07 -16.76
C TRP A 292 -31.18 -17.22 -15.93
N ASP A 293 -32.35 -16.91 -16.48
CA ASP A 293 -33.34 -16.03 -15.85
C ASP A 293 -33.96 -16.63 -14.57
N ALA A 294 -34.00 -17.97 -14.46
CA ALA A 294 -34.57 -18.66 -13.31
C ALA A 294 -33.61 -18.74 -12.10
N GLN A 295 -32.30 -18.55 -12.28
CA GLN A 295 -31.29 -18.88 -11.26
C GLN A 295 -30.97 -17.74 -10.29
N ILE A 296 -31.12 -16.48 -10.71
CA ILE A 296 -30.94 -15.31 -9.82
C ILE A 296 -32.08 -15.23 -8.78
N ASP A 297 -33.28 -15.69 -9.16
CA ASP A 297 -34.45 -15.71 -8.27
C ASP A 297 -34.37 -16.78 -7.17
N GLU A 298 -33.62 -17.87 -7.38
CA GLU A 298 -33.48 -18.96 -6.39
C GLU A 298 -32.68 -18.55 -5.14
N TRP A 299 -31.59 -17.79 -5.30
CA TRP A 299 -30.81 -17.32 -4.15
C TRP A 299 -31.51 -16.20 -3.39
N ASN A 300 -32.36 -15.40 -4.07
CA ASN A 300 -33.07 -14.26 -3.50
C ASN A 300 -32.19 -13.43 -2.54
N VAL A 301 -31.01 -13.03 -3.04
CA VAL A 301 -29.91 -12.46 -2.24
C VAL A 301 -30.39 -11.28 -1.39
N LYS A 302 -31.31 -10.45 -1.92
CA LYS A 302 -31.93 -9.33 -1.20
C LYS A 302 -32.73 -9.78 0.02
N LYS A 303 -33.54 -10.86 -0.09
CA LYS A 303 -34.27 -11.42 1.06
C LYS A 303 -33.33 -12.08 2.06
N LEU A 304 -32.31 -12.81 1.61
CA LEU A 304 -31.31 -13.42 2.49
C LEU A 304 -30.56 -12.35 3.29
N ALA A 305 -30.07 -11.31 2.62
CA ALA A 305 -29.43 -10.17 3.24
C ALA A 305 -30.34 -9.53 4.31
N LYS A 306 -31.60 -9.25 3.97
CA LYS A 306 -32.58 -8.69 4.92
C LYS A 306 -32.78 -9.59 6.15
N LYS A 307 -32.88 -10.91 5.97
CA LYS A 307 -33.05 -11.88 7.07
C LYS A 307 -31.89 -11.85 8.07
N VAL A 308 -30.68 -11.58 7.60
CA VAL A 308 -29.47 -11.48 8.45
C VAL A 308 -29.15 -10.04 8.86
N GLY A 309 -30.09 -9.11 8.73
CA GLY A 309 -29.93 -7.73 9.18
C GLY A 309 -29.07 -6.84 8.26
N LEU A 310 -28.83 -7.26 7.02
CA LEU A 310 -28.16 -6.46 6.01
C LEU A 310 -29.16 -5.64 5.20
N LYS A 311 -28.78 -4.41 4.85
CA LYS A 311 -29.52 -3.50 3.98
C LYS A 311 -28.80 -3.39 2.64
N LEU A 312 -29.53 -3.64 1.54
CA LEU A 312 -29.03 -3.35 0.19
C LEU A 312 -28.79 -1.84 0.07
N THR A 313 -27.58 -1.44 -0.31
CA THR A 313 -27.24 -0.03 -0.56
C THR A 313 -27.20 0.28 -2.03
N ASP A 314 -26.63 -0.63 -2.82
CA ASP A 314 -26.40 -0.42 -4.24
C ASP A 314 -26.61 -1.73 -5.01
N GLU A 315 -27.10 -1.57 -6.23
CA GLU A 315 -27.31 -2.62 -7.21
C GLU A 315 -26.80 -2.06 -8.53
N VAL A 316 -25.63 -2.54 -8.96
CA VAL A 316 -24.90 -1.95 -10.09
C VAL A 316 -24.68 -3.01 -11.14
N GLU A 317 -24.96 -2.67 -12.40
CA GLU A 317 -24.61 -3.50 -13.54
C GLU A 317 -23.11 -3.79 -13.52
N PHE A 318 -22.74 -5.04 -13.70
CA PHE A 318 -21.35 -5.45 -13.67
C PHE A 318 -20.76 -5.45 -15.08
N ASP A 319 -19.84 -4.52 -15.33
CA ASP A 319 -18.97 -4.55 -16.50
C ASP A 319 -17.63 -5.21 -16.16
N LYS A 320 -17.34 -6.35 -16.80
CA LYS A 320 -16.05 -7.04 -16.66
C LYS A 320 -14.87 -6.18 -17.13
N GLY A 321 -15.06 -5.33 -18.14
CA GLY A 321 -14.01 -4.47 -18.69
C GLY A 321 -13.44 -3.49 -17.67
N SER A 322 -14.25 -3.10 -16.69
CA SER A 322 -13.88 -2.22 -15.59
C SER A 322 -12.94 -2.86 -14.54
N TYR A 323 -12.68 -4.17 -14.62
CA TYR A 323 -11.87 -4.91 -13.63
C TYR A 323 -10.71 -5.67 -14.29
N PRO A 324 -9.59 -5.00 -14.63
CA PRO A 324 -8.45 -5.63 -15.29
C PRO A 324 -7.86 -6.79 -14.47
N GLY A 325 -7.67 -7.94 -15.13
CA GLY A 325 -7.13 -9.15 -14.51
C GLY A 325 -8.14 -9.99 -13.71
N TYR A 326 -9.41 -9.57 -13.64
CA TYR A 326 -10.47 -10.40 -13.08
C TYR A 326 -10.85 -11.55 -14.02
N GLU A 327 -10.87 -12.77 -13.49
CA GLU A 327 -11.36 -13.97 -14.16
C GLU A 327 -12.57 -14.53 -13.42
N ASN A 328 -13.75 -14.47 -14.03
CA ASN A 328 -14.92 -15.15 -13.51
C ASN A 328 -14.77 -16.67 -13.69
N LYS A 329 -15.05 -17.44 -12.64
CA LYS A 329 -14.82 -18.91 -12.61
C LYS A 329 -16.07 -19.67 -12.18
N ARG A 330 -16.25 -20.88 -12.70
CA ARG A 330 -17.34 -21.77 -12.27
C ARG A 330 -17.03 -22.28 -10.86
N GLY A 331 -17.95 -22.05 -9.91
CA GLY A 331 -17.72 -22.37 -8.49
C GLY A 331 -17.61 -23.87 -8.18
N ASP A 332 -18.04 -24.75 -9.10
CA ASP A 332 -18.00 -26.19 -8.88
C ASP A 332 -17.96 -27.02 -10.19
N GLY A 333 -17.65 -28.30 -10.06
CA GLY A 333 -17.60 -29.28 -11.17
C GLY A 333 -16.25 -29.39 -11.87
N ARG A 334 -16.17 -30.32 -12.85
CA ARG A 334 -14.93 -30.63 -13.61
C ARG A 334 -14.39 -29.46 -14.44
N ARG A 335 -15.25 -28.47 -14.71
CA ARG A 335 -14.94 -27.25 -15.49
C ARG A 335 -14.82 -26.03 -14.58
N SER A 336 -14.50 -26.21 -13.30
CA SER A 336 -14.48 -25.11 -12.31
C SER A 336 -13.52 -23.99 -12.70
N ASP A 337 -12.31 -24.30 -13.20
CA ASP A 337 -11.34 -23.28 -13.63
C ASP A 337 -11.72 -22.55 -14.94
N GLU A 338 -12.76 -23.01 -15.63
CA GLU A 338 -13.19 -22.38 -16.87
C GLU A 338 -14.04 -21.14 -16.59
N ALA A 339 -13.86 -20.12 -17.43
CA ALA A 339 -14.77 -18.99 -17.46
C ALA A 339 -16.16 -19.38 -17.96
N PHE A 340 -17.13 -18.53 -17.68
CA PHE A 340 -18.49 -18.63 -18.21
C PHE A 340 -18.91 -17.31 -18.87
N PRO A 341 -19.84 -17.32 -19.84
CA PRO A 341 -20.43 -16.10 -20.37
C PRO A 341 -21.12 -15.35 -19.23
N VAL A 342 -20.66 -14.14 -18.94
CA VAL A 342 -21.13 -13.37 -17.78
C VAL A 342 -22.56 -12.85 -17.99
N GLY A 343 -22.92 -12.49 -19.23
CA GLY A 343 -24.24 -11.98 -19.58
C GLY A 343 -24.58 -10.65 -18.90
N GLU A 344 -25.86 -10.27 -18.93
CA GLU A 344 -26.37 -9.20 -18.06
C GLU A 344 -26.27 -9.66 -16.60
N CYS A 345 -25.62 -8.86 -15.78
CA CYS A 345 -25.31 -9.27 -14.42
C CYS A 345 -25.12 -8.09 -13.48
N THR A 346 -25.29 -8.38 -12.20
CA THR A 346 -25.45 -7.36 -11.19
C THR A 346 -24.58 -7.66 -9.98
N THR A 347 -23.87 -6.63 -9.54
CA THR A 347 -23.20 -6.61 -8.24
C THR A 347 -24.16 -6.10 -7.18
N PHE A 348 -24.37 -6.89 -6.14
CA PHE A 348 -25.13 -6.47 -4.96
C PHE A 348 -24.20 -5.96 -3.87
N MET A 349 -24.53 -4.81 -3.31
CA MET A 349 -23.81 -4.24 -2.17
C MET A 349 -24.69 -4.12 -0.96
N PHE A 350 -24.19 -4.60 0.16
CA PHE A 350 -24.90 -4.52 1.43
C PHE A 350 -24.09 -3.79 2.48
N ARG A 351 -24.82 -3.13 3.39
CA ARG A 351 -24.32 -2.62 4.67
C ARG A 351 -25.08 -3.23 5.82
N LEU A 352 -24.44 -3.30 6.98
CA LEU A 352 -25.11 -3.76 8.20
C LEU A 352 -26.16 -2.74 8.64
N ASN A 353 -27.37 -3.18 8.98
CA ASN A 353 -28.41 -2.28 9.50
C ASN A 353 -28.08 -1.94 10.97
N PRO A 354 -27.79 -0.67 11.31
CA PRO A 354 -27.39 -0.28 12.66
C PRO A 354 -28.39 -0.68 13.75
N TYR A 355 -29.68 -0.70 13.40
CA TYR A 355 -30.77 -1.08 14.32
C TYR A 355 -30.86 -2.59 14.60
N HIS A 356 -30.26 -3.43 13.77
CA HIS A 356 -30.16 -4.88 14.02
C HIS A 356 -28.90 -5.24 14.82
N ALA A 357 -27.82 -4.47 14.70
CA ALA A 357 -26.56 -4.68 15.43
C ALA A 357 -26.70 -4.44 16.94
N THR A 358 -27.55 -3.50 17.34
CA THR A 358 -27.79 -3.15 18.74
C THR A 358 -28.57 -4.24 19.48
N ASN A 359 -29.52 -4.91 18.84
CA ASN A 359 -30.30 -5.99 19.45
C ASN A 359 -29.52 -7.30 19.63
N SER A 360 -28.57 -7.64 18.75
CA SER A 360 -27.75 -8.85 18.92
C SER A 360 -26.70 -8.70 20.03
N LYS A 361 -26.12 -7.51 20.19
CA LYS A 361 -25.18 -7.18 21.28
C LYS A 361 -25.82 -7.19 22.67
N LEU A 362 -27.08 -6.74 22.77
CA LEU A 362 -27.85 -6.78 24.02
C LEU A 362 -28.21 -8.22 24.45
N MET A 363 -28.51 -9.11 23.49
CA MET A 363 -28.79 -10.51 23.82
C MET A 363 -27.56 -11.35 24.18
N SER A 364 -26.36 -11.03 23.66
CA SER A 364 -25.13 -11.75 24.03
C SER A 364 -24.54 -11.36 25.41
N LEU A 365 -25.05 -10.29 26.02
CA LEU A 365 -24.64 -9.82 27.35
C LEU A 365 -25.56 -10.31 28.47
N THR A 366 -26.59 -11.11 28.16
CA THR A 366 -27.62 -11.56 29.12
C THR A 366 -27.74 -13.09 29.24
N LEU A 367 -26.70 -13.85 28.89
CA LEU A 367 -26.62 -15.30 29.16
C LEU A 367 -25.28 -15.67 29.80
#